data_AF-A0A919ULY0-F1
#
_entry.id   AF-A0A919ULY0-F1
#
_cell.length_a   1.000
_cell.length_b   1.000
_cell.length_c   1.000
_cell.angle_alpha   90.00
_cell.angle_beta   90.00
_cell.angle_gamma   90.00
#
_symmetry.space_group_name_H-M   'P 1'
#
loop_
_entity.id
_entity.type
_entity.pdbx_description
1 polymer ?
#
loop_
_entity_poly.entity_id
_entity_poly.type
_entity_poly.pdbx_seq_one_letter_code
_entity_poly.pdbx_strand_id
1 'polypeptide(L)'
;MVRDAYTELANPGVRMNFVEYNVGSGRQGGAPFVFLEVSGQLSGRIPAGRLLYPFGWSDPSTVDSTPEQNPGTGRYSWGRNHRILPDSDGCWYQPKRSIAYSRAHGLTFRHYYGLISENDLPCLERLFEADTRGDGFDGESVARCGVEFLGFITIPTERL
;
A
#
# COMPACT_ATOMS: atom_id res chain seq x y z
N MET A 1 11.91 -8.28 -11.65
CA MET A 1 11.40 -7.04 -11.05
C MET A 1 10.66 -6.29 -12.14
N VAL A 2 9.40 -5.95 -11.92
CA VAL A 2 8.57 -5.21 -12.88
C VAL A 2 8.69 -3.72 -12.55
N ARG A 3 8.85 -2.90 -13.58
CA ARG A 3 8.84 -1.44 -13.47
C ARG A 3 7.56 -0.94 -14.11
N ASP A 4 6.50 -0.78 -13.32
CA ASP A 4 5.23 -0.27 -13.82
C ASP A 4 5.16 1.26 -13.82
N ALA A 5 4.18 1.76 -14.56
CA ALA A 5 3.76 3.15 -14.53
C ALA A 5 3.24 3.51 -13.12
N TYR A 6 4.07 4.23 -12.37
CA TYR A 6 3.66 4.98 -11.21
C TYR A 6 2.67 6.08 -11.63
N THR A 7 1.51 6.12 -10.98
CA THR A 7 0.54 7.21 -11.18
C THR A 7 0.73 8.27 -10.10
N GLU A 8 1.22 9.44 -10.49
CA GLU A 8 1.44 10.58 -9.58
C GLU A 8 0.12 11.21 -9.17
N LEU A 9 -0.04 11.45 -7.86
CA LEU A 9 -1.12 12.18 -7.24
C LEU A 9 -0.48 13.41 -6.57
N ALA A 10 -1.03 14.59 -6.86
CA ALA A 10 -0.29 15.84 -6.76
C ALA A 10 0.28 16.15 -5.35
N ASN A 11 1.60 16.30 -5.25
CA ASN A 11 2.29 17.08 -4.22
C ASN A 11 3.44 17.87 -4.87
N PRO A 12 3.50 19.21 -4.73
CA PRO A 12 4.50 20.03 -5.42
C PRO A 12 5.91 19.96 -4.81
N GLY A 13 6.06 19.54 -3.56
CA GLY A 13 7.32 19.57 -2.81
C GLY A 13 8.02 18.21 -2.63
N VAL A 14 7.28 17.11 -2.75
CA VAL A 14 7.80 15.73 -2.71
C VAL A 14 7.13 14.92 -3.80
N ARG A 15 7.91 14.25 -4.64
CA ARG A 15 7.38 13.38 -5.69
C ARG A 15 8.05 12.01 -5.62
N MET A 16 7.33 10.95 -5.96
CA MET A 16 7.97 9.67 -6.23
C MET A 16 8.47 9.68 -7.68
N ASN A 17 9.76 9.50 -7.88
CA ASN A 17 10.37 9.48 -9.21
C ASN A 17 10.12 8.13 -9.90
N PHE A 18 10.28 7.05 -9.14
CA PHE A 18 9.97 5.71 -9.61
C PHE A 18 9.62 4.80 -8.43
N VAL A 19 8.92 3.74 -8.77
CA VAL A 19 8.66 2.59 -7.90
C VAL A 19 8.92 1.34 -8.73
N GLU A 20 9.69 0.42 -8.17
CA GLU A 20 9.92 -0.90 -8.73
C GLU A 20 9.38 -1.93 -7.76
N TYR A 21 8.76 -2.97 -8.29
CA TYR A 21 8.20 -4.01 -7.43
C TYR A 21 8.43 -5.41 -7.97
N ASN A 22 8.33 -6.36 -7.06
CA ASN A 22 8.31 -7.76 -7.36
C ASN A 22 7.16 -8.40 -6.59
N VAL A 23 6.17 -8.89 -7.31
CA VAL A 23 5.07 -9.67 -6.76
C VAL A 23 5.35 -11.14 -6.98
N GLY A 24 5.13 -11.94 -5.95
CA GLY A 24 5.30 -13.38 -6.06
C GLY A 24 4.42 -14.13 -5.08
N SER A 25 4.23 -15.40 -5.38
CA SER A 25 3.41 -16.29 -4.57
C SER A 25 4.30 -17.15 -3.67
N GLY A 26 3.75 -17.56 -2.54
CA GLY A 26 4.45 -18.45 -1.60
C GLY A 26 3.50 -19.11 -0.62
N ARG A 27 4.07 -19.77 0.38
CA ARG A 27 3.29 -20.38 1.47
C ARG A 27 3.70 -19.79 2.82
N GLN A 28 2.72 -19.44 3.64
CA GLN A 28 2.89 -19.07 5.04
C GLN A 28 1.98 -19.95 5.88
N GLY A 29 2.57 -20.73 6.80
CA GLY A 29 1.82 -21.73 7.58
C GLY A 29 1.13 -22.80 6.71
N GLY A 30 1.64 -23.07 5.50
CA GLY A 30 1.05 -24.02 4.54
C GLY A 30 -0.03 -23.45 3.63
N ALA A 31 -0.57 -22.26 3.92
CA ALA A 31 -1.56 -21.58 3.09
C ALA A 31 -0.90 -20.71 2.01
N PRO A 32 -1.47 -20.58 0.80
CA PRO A 32 -0.91 -19.76 -0.27
C PRO A 32 -1.10 -18.27 0.02
N PHE A 33 -0.04 -17.47 -0.13
CA PHE A 33 -0.02 -16.02 0.09
C PHE A 33 0.64 -15.28 -1.06
N VAL A 34 0.19 -14.05 -1.28
CA VAL A 34 0.82 -13.08 -2.19
C VAL A 34 1.82 -12.25 -1.39
N PHE A 35 3.03 -12.16 -1.91
CA PHE A 35 4.11 -11.37 -1.34
C PHE A 35 4.50 -10.24 -2.28
N LEU A 36 4.89 -9.13 -1.69
CA LEU A 36 5.37 -7.95 -2.39
C LEU A 36 6.70 -7.52 -1.80
N GLU A 37 7.64 -7.27 -2.68
CA GLU A 37 8.87 -6.53 -2.44
C GLU A 37 8.81 -5.26 -3.27
N VAL A 38 9.21 -4.12 -2.70
CA VAL A 38 9.10 -2.82 -3.37
C VAL A 38 10.27 -1.93 -3.04
N SER A 39 10.75 -1.20 -4.03
CA SER A 39 11.72 -0.12 -3.88
C SER A 39 11.23 1.12 -4.63
N GLY A 40 11.84 2.25 -4.34
CA GLY A 40 11.58 3.47 -5.08
C GLY A 40 12.53 4.58 -4.72
N GLN A 41 12.30 5.74 -5.34
CA GLN A 41 13.05 6.95 -5.07
C GLN A 41 12.12 8.16 -5.02
N LEU A 42 12.32 9.04 -4.04
CA LEU A 42 11.68 10.34 -3.97
C LEU A 42 12.57 11.43 -4.57
N SER A 43 11.97 12.45 -5.17
CA SER A 43 12.56 13.78 -5.30
C SER A 43 11.96 14.72 -4.26
N GLY A 44 12.77 15.67 -3.81
CA GLY A 44 12.45 16.52 -2.67
C GLY A 44 12.67 15.82 -1.34
N ARG A 45 12.46 16.57 -0.25
CA ARG A 45 12.63 16.06 1.12
C ARG A 45 11.27 15.93 1.77
N ILE A 46 11.01 14.79 2.42
CA ILE A 46 9.83 14.64 3.29
C ILE A 46 9.84 15.81 4.29
N PRO A 47 8.79 16.65 4.33
CA PRO A 47 8.76 17.80 5.22
C PRO A 47 8.90 17.37 6.68
N ALA A 48 9.50 18.23 7.50
CA ALA A 48 9.61 17.97 8.93
C ALA A 48 8.22 17.72 9.55
N GLY A 49 8.12 16.73 10.44
CA GLY A 49 6.86 16.31 11.05
C GLY A 49 5.91 15.55 10.11
N ARG A 50 6.34 15.16 8.91
CA ARG A 50 5.60 14.26 8.01
C ARG A 50 6.26 12.88 7.95
N LEU A 51 5.43 11.86 7.81
CA LEU A 51 5.81 10.46 7.73
C LEU A 51 5.31 9.86 6.43
N LEU A 52 6.09 8.98 5.82
CA LEU A 52 5.70 8.25 4.61
C LEU A 52 5.30 6.81 4.96
N TYR A 53 4.09 6.43 4.57
CA TYR A 53 3.56 5.08 4.76
C TYR A 53 2.98 4.49 3.48
N PRO A 54 3.04 3.16 3.31
CA PRO A 54 2.31 2.46 2.28
C PRO A 54 0.85 2.23 2.69
N PHE A 55 -0.04 2.30 1.70
CA PHE A 55 -1.45 1.92 1.84
C PHE A 55 -1.80 0.92 0.73
N GLY A 56 -2.45 -0.17 1.10
CA GLY A 56 -3.01 -1.13 0.15
C GLY A 56 -4.46 -0.77 -0.17
N TRP A 57 -4.90 -1.10 -1.37
CA TRP A 57 -6.29 -1.03 -1.80
C TRP A 57 -6.54 -2.14 -2.81
N SER A 58 -7.56 -2.97 -2.63
CA SER A 58 -7.88 -4.04 -3.57
C SER A 58 -9.00 -3.62 -4.52
N ASP A 59 -8.82 -3.85 -5.81
CA ASP A 59 -9.75 -3.44 -6.87
C ASP A 59 -11.08 -4.21 -6.83
N PRO A 60 -12.22 -3.53 -6.59
CA PRO A 60 -13.54 -4.16 -6.57
C PRO A 60 -13.97 -4.82 -7.86
N SER A 61 -13.34 -4.48 -8.99
CA SER A 61 -13.61 -5.12 -10.28
C SER A 61 -12.88 -6.45 -10.47
N THR A 62 -11.99 -6.81 -9.54
CA THR A 62 -11.26 -8.08 -9.54
C THR A 62 -11.71 -8.97 -8.39
N VAL A 63 -11.56 -10.28 -8.57
CA VAL A 63 -11.99 -11.29 -7.60
C VAL A 63 -10.86 -12.24 -7.26
N ASP A 64 -10.83 -12.70 -6.02
CA ASP A 64 -9.84 -13.66 -5.54
C ASP A 64 -10.02 -15.07 -6.14
N SER A 65 -9.15 -16.00 -5.72
CA SER A 65 -9.12 -17.38 -6.19
C SER A 65 -9.80 -18.34 -5.21
N THR A 66 -10.62 -17.86 -4.28
CA THR A 66 -11.47 -18.75 -3.49
C THR A 66 -12.64 -19.24 -4.35
N PRO A 67 -13.30 -20.36 -3.98
CA PRO A 67 -14.50 -20.82 -4.69
C PRO A 67 -15.60 -19.76 -4.78
N GLU A 68 -15.70 -18.89 -3.77
CA GLU A 68 -16.66 -17.79 -3.67
C GLU A 68 -16.31 -16.59 -4.56
N GLN A 69 -15.06 -16.50 -5.03
CA GLN A 69 -14.55 -15.39 -5.85
C GLN A 69 -14.86 -14.03 -5.23
N ASN A 70 -14.35 -13.80 -4.01
CA ASN A 70 -14.65 -12.57 -3.29
C ASN A 70 -14.05 -11.36 -4.03
N PRO A 71 -14.83 -10.28 -4.26
CA PRO A 71 -14.32 -9.09 -4.89
C PRO A 71 -13.37 -8.33 -3.96
N GLY A 72 -12.48 -7.53 -4.54
CA GLY A 72 -11.70 -6.55 -3.79
C GLY A 72 -12.62 -5.61 -2.99
N THR A 73 -12.21 -5.23 -1.79
CA THR A 73 -13.08 -4.46 -0.88
C THR A 73 -13.28 -3.01 -1.33
N GLY A 74 -12.37 -2.47 -2.15
CA GLY A 74 -12.36 -1.04 -2.47
C GLY A 74 -12.01 -0.15 -1.28
N ARG A 75 -11.45 -0.73 -0.22
CA ARG A 75 -11.07 -0.03 1.01
C ARG A 75 -9.56 -0.02 1.18
N TYR A 76 -9.06 0.97 1.91
CA TYR A 76 -7.65 1.16 2.17
C TYR A 76 -7.21 0.38 3.40
N SER A 77 -6.10 -0.34 3.30
CA SER A 77 -5.39 -0.94 4.44
C SER A 77 -4.10 -0.14 4.71
N TRP A 78 -3.89 0.30 5.93
CA TRP A 78 -2.68 1.04 6.29
C TRP A 78 -1.54 0.09 6.69
N GLY A 79 -0.37 0.22 6.04
CA GLY A 79 0.83 -0.50 6.44
C GLY A 79 1.50 0.11 7.67
N ARG A 80 0.80 0.10 8.82
CA ARG A 80 1.19 0.73 10.09
C ARG A 80 2.64 0.45 10.52
N ASN A 81 3.08 -0.79 10.39
CA ASN A 81 4.42 -1.21 10.81
C ASN A 81 5.47 -1.11 9.68
N HIS A 82 5.13 -0.46 8.58
CA HIS A 82 5.93 -0.41 7.36
C HIS A 82 6.21 1.02 6.94
N ARG A 83 6.53 1.89 7.91
CA ARG A 83 7.03 3.24 7.63
C ARG A 83 8.18 3.17 6.63
N ILE A 84 8.14 4.04 5.62
CA ILE A 84 9.20 4.16 4.62
C ILE A 84 10.19 5.21 5.10
N LEU A 85 11.47 4.84 5.10
CA LEU A 85 12.59 5.69 5.50
C LEU A 85 13.56 5.79 4.32
N PRO A 86 13.41 6.81 3.46
CA PRO A 86 14.36 7.06 2.39
C PRO A 86 15.72 7.48 2.94
N ASP A 87 16.78 7.13 2.21
CA ASP A 87 18.14 7.62 2.46
C ASP A 87 18.33 9.07 2.00
N SER A 88 19.57 9.55 2.02
CA SER A 88 19.91 10.92 1.60
C SER A 88 19.63 11.21 0.13
N ASP A 89 19.63 10.19 -0.72
CA ASP A 89 19.36 10.28 -2.15
C ASP A 89 17.88 10.03 -2.47
N GLY A 90 17.05 9.91 -1.43
CA GLY A 90 15.62 9.64 -1.51
C GLY A 90 15.29 8.19 -1.87
N CYS A 91 16.27 7.29 -1.90
CA CYS A 91 16.08 5.88 -2.23
C CYS A 91 15.54 5.12 -1.02
N TRP A 92 14.64 4.17 -1.26
CA TRP A 92 14.08 3.33 -0.20
C TRP A 92 13.78 1.92 -0.70
N TYR A 93 13.69 0.99 0.24
CA TYR A 93 13.38 -0.41 -0.02
C TYR A 93 12.51 -0.98 1.10
N GLN A 94 11.48 -1.73 0.72
CA GLN A 94 10.65 -2.53 1.58
C GLN A 94 10.88 -4.00 1.21
N PRO A 95 11.41 -4.81 2.15
CA PRO A 95 11.64 -6.22 1.89
C PRO A 95 10.33 -6.98 1.68
N LYS A 96 10.46 -8.16 1.08
CA LYS A 96 9.37 -9.10 0.83
C LYS A 96 8.45 -9.24 2.06
N ARG A 97 7.17 -8.92 1.89
CA ARG A 97 6.12 -9.06 2.92
C ARG A 97 4.80 -9.53 2.32
N SER A 98 3.96 -10.17 3.13
CA SER A 98 2.58 -10.45 2.71
C SER A 98 1.81 -9.14 2.57
N ILE A 99 0.99 -9.04 1.52
CA ILE A 99 0.17 -7.85 1.24
C ILE A 99 -1.33 -8.10 1.35
N ALA A 100 -1.74 -9.35 1.59
CA ALA A 100 -3.13 -9.74 1.63
C ALA A 100 -3.33 -11.02 2.46
N TYR A 101 -4.59 -11.43 2.62
CA TYR A 101 -4.95 -12.70 3.23
C TYR A 101 -4.57 -13.89 2.34
N SER A 102 -4.62 -15.09 2.90
CA SER A 102 -4.35 -16.32 2.14
C SER A 102 -5.37 -16.48 1.01
N ARG A 103 -4.94 -16.93 -0.18
CA ARG A 103 -5.79 -17.09 -1.39
C ARG A 103 -6.31 -15.80 -2.04
N ALA A 104 -5.82 -14.63 -1.63
CA ALA A 104 -6.08 -13.34 -2.30
C ALA A 104 -5.52 -13.22 -3.74
N HIS A 105 -5.07 -14.34 -4.32
CA HIS A 105 -4.60 -14.48 -5.69
C HIS A 105 -5.74 -14.18 -6.67
N GLY A 106 -5.46 -13.56 -7.81
CA GLY A 106 -6.47 -13.09 -8.77
C GLY A 106 -6.97 -11.67 -8.53
N LEU A 107 -6.73 -11.09 -7.35
CA LEU A 107 -7.01 -9.68 -7.08
C LEU A 107 -5.94 -8.78 -7.72
N THR A 108 -6.36 -7.60 -8.13
CA THR A 108 -5.45 -6.48 -8.45
C THR A 108 -5.39 -5.55 -7.24
N PHE A 109 -4.17 -5.23 -6.80
CA PHE A 109 -3.93 -4.30 -5.71
C PHE A 109 -3.39 -2.98 -6.24
N ARG A 110 -3.83 -1.86 -5.67
CA ARG A 110 -3.12 -0.60 -5.76
C ARG A 110 -2.32 -0.40 -4.48
N HIS A 111 -1.04 -0.12 -4.63
CA HIS A 111 -0.15 0.20 -3.52
C HIS A 111 0.18 1.69 -3.55
N TYR A 112 -0.47 2.43 -2.66
CA TYR A 112 -0.36 3.87 -2.52
C TYR A 112 0.76 4.25 -1.56
N TYR A 113 1.31 5.44 -1.76
CA TYR A 113 2.31 6.05 -0.87
C TYR A 113 1.75 7.35 -0.31
N GLY A 114 1.47 7.37 0.99
CA GLY A 114 0.83 8.50 1.67
C GLY A 114 1.78 9.22 2.61
N LEU A 115 1.83 10.55 2.50
CA LEU A 115 2.38 11.43 3.52
C LEU A 115 1.32 11.73 4.57
N ILE A 116 1.68 11.65 5.84
CA ILE A 116 0.82 12.03 6.96
C ILE A 116 1.60 12.86 7.98
N SER A 117 0.95 13.83 8.61
CA SER A 117 1.53 14.56 9.75
C SER A 117 1.69 13.64 10.95
N GLU A 118 2.78 13.76 11.71
CA GLU A 118 2.95 13.10 13.01
C GLU A 118 1.78 13.43 13.95
N ASN A 119 1.26 14.65 13.90
CA ASN A 119 0.12 15.09 14.71
C ASN A 119 -1.21 14.43 14.30
N ASP A 120 -1.32 13.98 13.05
CA ASP A 120 -2.53 13.34 12.51
C ASP A 120 -2.46 11.81 12.60
N LEU A 121 -1.29 11.24 12.93
CA LEU A 121 -1.10 9.80 13.10
C LEU A 121 -2.10 9.17 14.09
N PRO A 122 -2.44 9.80 15.23
CA PRO A 122 -3.47 9.26 16.14
C PRO A 122 -4.85 9.11 15.49
N CYS A 123 -5.17 9.86 14.43
CA CYS A 123 -6.41 9.68 13.67
C CYS A 123 -6.40 8.33 12.93
N LEU A 124 -5.31 8.01 12.21
CA LEU A 124 -5.17 6.72 11.53
C LEU A 124 -5.12 5.56 12.51
N GLU A 125 -4.44 5.72 13.65
CA GLU A 125 -4.41 4.70 14.70
C GLU A 125 -5.83 4.37 15.20
N ARG A 126 -6.66 5.39 15.45
CA ARG A 126 -8.07 5.17 15.81
C ARG A 126 -8.87 4.47 14.72
N LEU A 127 -8.65 4.80 13.45
CA LEU A 127 -9.30 4.08 12.34
C LEU A 127 -8.88 2.62 12.34
N PHE A 128 -7.58 2.35 12.48
CA PHE A 128 -7.03 1.00 12.53
C PHE A 128 -7.58 0.19 13.70
N GLU A 129 -7.66 0.78 14.89
CA GLU A 129 -8.23 0.14 16.08
C GLU A 129 -9.74 -0.11 15.95
N ALA A 130 -10.47 0.75 15.24
CA ALA A 130 -11.89 0.59 14.98
C ALA A 130 -12.20 -0.49 13.92
N ASP A 131 -11.24 -0.82 13.04
CA ASP A 131 -11.39 -1.86 12.02
C ASP A 131 -11.17 -3.28 12.60
N THR A 132 -12.12 -3.68 13.44
CA THR A 132 -12.13 -5.01 14.08
C THR A 132 -12.32 -6.17 13.10
N ARG A 133 -12.74 -5.89 11.86
CA ARG A 133 -12.98 -6.89 10.82
C ARG A 133 -11.79 -7.05 9.87
N GLY A 134 -10.90 -6.06 9.80
CA GLY A 134 -9.82 -6.03 8.83
C GLY A 134 -10.30 -5.74 7.40
N ASP A 135 -11.46 -5.09 7.26
CA ASP A 135 -12.05 -4.78 5.95
C ASP A 135 -11.40 -3.53 5.32
N GLY A 136 -10.65 -2.74 6.10
CA GLY A 136 -10.03 -1.49 5.71
C GLY A 136 -10.94 -0.27 5.87
N PHE A 137 -10.40 0.89 5.46
CA PHE A 137 -11.01 2.20 5.63
C PHE A 137 -11.54 2.73 4.30
N ASP A 138 -12.66 3.46 4.31
CA ASP A 138 -13.07 4.21 3.12
C ASP A 138 -12.10 5.39 2.86
N GLY A 139 -12.04 5.85 1.61
CA GLY A 139 -11.13 6.92 1.20
C GLY A 139 -11.39 8.25 1.90
N GLU A 140 -12.63 8.56 2.26
CA GLU A 140 -12.99 9.80 2.97
C GLU A 140 -12.41 9.79 4.38
N SER A 141 -12.52 8.68 5.10
CA SER A 141 -11.93 8.48 6.42
C SER A 141 -10.41 8.65 6.40
N VAL A 142 -9.73 8.07 5.42
CA VAL A 142 -8.27 8.22 5.24
C VAL A 142 -7.90 9.68 4.97
N ALA A 143 -8.64 10.36 4.08
CA ALA A 143 -8.42 11.77 3.76
C ALA A 143 -8.67 12.69 4.97
N ARG A 144 -9.69 12.40 5.80
CA ARG A 144 -9.97 13.14 7.05
C ARG A 144 -8.83 13.04 8.06
N CYS A 145 -8.02 11.98 8.02
CA CYS A 145 -6.80 11.86 8.80
C CYS A 145 -5.58 12.54 8.17
N GLY A 146 -5.77 13.41 7.18
CA GLY A 146 -4.70 14.24 6.60
C GLY A 146 -3.70 13.47 5.75
N VAL A 147 -4.05 12.26 5.28
CA VAL A 147 -3.21 11.48 4.37
C VAL A 147 -3.24 12.13 2.99
N GLU A 148 -2.05 12.48 2.51
CA GLU A 148 -1.82 12.99 1.18
C GLU A 148 -1.10 11.93 0.35
N PHE A 149 -1.81 11.33 -0.59
CA PHE A 149 -1.20 10.34 -1.48
C PHE A 149 -0.31 11.02 -2.51
N LEU A 150 0.94 10.57 -2.57
CA LEU A 150 1.90 10.95 -3.59
C LEU A 150 1.62 10.23 -4.90
N GLY A 151 1.11 9.01 -4.84
CA GLY A 151 0.79 8.19 -6.00
C GLY A 151 0.68 6.72 -5.67
N PHE A 152 0.57 5.88 -6.70
CA PHE A 152 0.43 4.44 -6.53
C PHE A 152 1.02 3.63 -7.69
N ILE A 153 1.23 2.34 -7.43
CA ILE A 153 1.45 1.30 -8.44
C ILE A 153 0.28 0.32 -8.45
N THR A 154 -0.03 -0.26 -9.61
CA THR A 154 -1.03 -1.32 -9.76
C THR A 154 -0.31 -2.66 -9.86
N ILE A 155 -0.73 -3.62 -9.06
CA ILE A 155 -0.09 -4.93 -8.88
C ILE A 155 -1.15 -6.01 -9.14
N PRO A 156 -1.23 -6.55 -10.36
CA PRO A 156 -2.04 -7.72 -10.62
C PRO A 156 -1.42 -8.95 -9.94
N THR A 157 -2.24 -9.87 -9.46
CA THR A 157 -1.78 -11.16 -8.93
C THR A 157 -2.23 -12.31 -9.81
N GLU A 158 -1.42 -13.35 -9.90
CA GLU A 158 -1.81 -14.57 -10.62
C GLU A 158 -2.99 -15.25 -9.95
N ARG A 159 -3.81 -15.98 -10.72
CA ARG A 159 -4.84 -16.88 -10.17
C ARG A 159 -4.20 -18.22 -9.80
N LEU A 160 -4.75 -18.87 -8.76
CA LEU A 160 -4.38 -20.23 -8.36
C LEU A 160 -5.15 -21.31 -9.14
#